data_AF-A0A2D6XFR8-F1
#
_entry.id   AF-A0A2D6XFR8-F1
#
_cell.length_a   1.000
_cell.length_b   1.000
_cell.length_c   1.000
_cell.angle_alpha   90.00
_cell.angle_beta   90.00
_cell.angle_gamma   90.00
#
_symmetry.space_group_name_H-M   'P 1'
#
loop_
_entity.id
_entity.type
_entity.pdbx_description
1 polymer ?
#
loop_
_entity_poly.entity_id
_entity_poly.type
_entity_poly.pdbx_seq_one_letter_code
_entity_poly.pdbx_strand_id
1 'polypeptide(L)'
;MSAPTDDLMGNAVHHPTLDSDSGEIEVSVVDDRPEEDQVAERDPERSGDFDPDEEINVVGRSATNRIKRLRYEYHEQRRAKDDAMRLQEEAVRYAQQVASENVNLKSMLKGTEKVFLSEIKARTAGDLSQARDHFKNAMEAGDSDAIVQAQEAFNRAQYDAGVAEGYQPEFPQGDPAPPQPNFTPSQPVDEKLQGWLSENEWFGSGEGKDSERTSFAYGVHEDLVKKGIDPRIEPDKYYKHLDNRLRSVFPGKFDDVESDMGDMEPAAYSQASTVVAPAHRSSGRPRKVQLTRTMVDLAKRLGITPKQYAEQLLKEDSRRV
;
A
#
# COMPACT_ATOMS: atom_id res chain seq x y z
N MET A 1 -18.79 -44.14 14.52
CA MET A 1 -18.76 -43.54 15.87
C MET A 1 -18.07 -42.21 15.76
N SER A 2 -18.82 -41.11 15.72
CA SER A 2 -18.33 -39.76 15.95
C SER A 2 -19.50 -39.00 16.57
N ALA A 3 -19.31 -38.55 17.81
CA ALA A 3 -20.37 -37.97 18.63
C ALA A 3 -20.74 -36.56 18.13
N PRO A 4 -22.02 -36.14 18.25
CA PRO A 4 -22.39 -34.75 18.13
C PRO A 4 -21.98 -34.02 19.42
N THR A 5 -21.16 -32.98 19.28
CA THR A 5 -20.90 -32.01 20.35
C THR A 5 -22.14 -31.12 20.47
N ASP A 6 -23.08 -31.57 21.29
CA ASP A 6 -24.23 -30.82 21.76
C ASP A 6 -23.76 -29.90 22.89
N ASP A 7 -23.79 -28.59 22.67
CA ASP A 7 -23.45 -27.59 23.69
C ASP A 7 -24.74 -27.14 24.42
N LEU A 8 -24.68 -27.21 25.75
CA LEU A 8 -25.78 -27.25 26.73
C LEU A 8 -26.49 -25.91 26.95
N MET A 9 -26.55 -25.03 25.94
CA MET A 9 -27.04 -23.65 26.11
C MET A 9 -27.98 -23.16 25.00
N GLY A 10 -28.61 -24.05 24.22
CA GLY A 10 -29.85 -23.75 23.48
C GLY A 10 -29.83 -22.56 22.50
N ASN A 11 -28.65 -22.02 22.16
CA ASN A 11 -28.51 -20.90 21.23
C ASN A 11 -27.99 -21.47 19.92
N ALA A 12 -28.85 -21.47 18.90
CA ALA A 12 -28.46 -21.83 17.55
C ALA A 12 -27.22 -21.03 17.14
N VAL A 13 -26.21 -21.71 16.59
CA VAL A 13 -25.07 -21.07 15.93
C VAL A 13 -25.63 -20.29 14.74
N HIS A 14 -25.96 -19.03 14.98
CA HIS A 14 -26.30 -18.10 13.92
C HIS A 14 -24.98 -17.72 13.24
N HIS A 15 -24.66 -18.41 12.16
CA HIS A 15 -23.73 -17.86 11.18
C HIS A 15 -24.27 -16.47 10.82
N PRO A 16 -23.47 -15.39 10.90
CA PRO A 16 -23.93 -14.08 10.50
C PRO A 16 -24.12 -14.08 8.99
N THR A 17 -25.33 -14.46 8.56
CA THR A 17 -25.85 -14.07 7.27
C THR A 17 -26.02 -12.57 7.33
N LEU A 18 -25.08 -11.85 6.75
CA LEU A 18 -25.20 -10.43 6.48
C LEU A 18 -26.53 -10.21 5.77
N ASP A 19 -27.49 -9.64 6.50
CA ASP A 19 -28.76 -9.19 5.94
C ASP A 19 -28.43 -8.16 4.85
N SER A 20 -28.56 -8.61 3.61
CA SER A 20 -28.51 -7.78 2.42
C SER A 20 -29.80 -6.98 2.38
N ASP A 21 -29.79 -5.78 2.95
CA ASP A 21 -30.76 -4.77 2.57
C ASP A 21 -30.42 -4.35 1.12
N SER A 22 -31.18 -4.93 0.21
CA SER A 22 -31.00 -4.91 -1.22
C SER A 22 -31.34 -3.55 -1.80
N GLY A 23 -30.33 -2.69 -1.93
CA GLY A 23 -30.21 -1.80 -3.09
C GLY A 23 -29.45 -2.55 -4.18
N GLU A 24 -30.05 -2.78 -5.33
CA GLU A 24 -29.43 -3.49 -6.45
C GLU A 24 -28.25 -2.68 -7.03
N ILE A 25 -27.04 -2.84 -6.48
CA ILE A 25 -25.84 -2.14 -6.95
C ILE A 25 -25.39 -2.79 -8.26
N GLU A 26 -25.54 -2.07 -9.37
CA GLU A 26 -25.03 -2.47 -10.68
C GLU A 26 -23.55 -2.05 -10.79
N VAL A 27 -22.66 -3.04 -10.91
CA VAL A 27 -21.21 -2.82 -11.02
C VAL A 27 -20.83 -2.73 -12.50
N SER A 28 -20.33 -1.57 -12.93
CA SER A 28 -19.79 -1.37 -14.28
C SER A 28 -18.27 -1.37 -14.22
N VAL A 29 -17.62 -2.21 -15.02
CA VAL A 29 -16.15 -2.26 -15.09
C VAL A 29 -15.66 -1.29 -16.16
N VAL A 30 -14.80 -0.35 -15.77
CA VAL A 30 -14.16 0.60 -16.68
C VAL A 30 -12.70 0.22 -16.86
N ASP A 31 -12.24 0.17 -18.10
CA ASP A 31 -10.83 -0.01 -18.42
C ASP A 31 -10.08 1.31 -18.19
N ASP A 32 -9.12 1.27 -17.29
CA ASP A 32 -8.36 2.43 -16.84
C ASP A 32 -7.01 2.57 -17.56
N ARG A 33 -6.78 1.79 -18.62
CA ARG A 33 -5.65 1.89 -19.55
C ARG A 33 -5.79 3.08 -20.52
N PRO A 34 -4.67 3.70 -20.96
CA PRO A 34 -4.68 4.76 -21.98
C PRO A 34 -5.43 4.32 -23.25
N GLU A 35 -6.11 5.24 -23.95
CA GLU A 35 -6.90 4.94 -25.15
C GLU A 35 -6.10 4.18 -26.23
N GLU A 36 -4.80 4.50 -26.38
CA GLU A 36 -3.89 3.83 -27.32
C GLU A 36 -3.62 2.36 -26.96
N ASP A 37 -3.79 1.98 -25.70
CA ASP A 37 -3.48 0.66 -25.13
C ASP A 37 -4.75 -0.18 -24.86
N GLN A 38 -5.94 0.35 -25.15
CA GLN A 38 -7.23 -0.36 -25.10
C GLN A 38 -7.39 -1.31 -26.31
N VAL A 39 -6.46 -2.23 -26.47
CA VAL A 39 -6.51 -3.31 -27.46
C VAL A 39 -6.97 -4.62 -26.80
N ALA A 40 -7.78 -5.38 -27.54
CA ALA A 40 -8.25 -6.69 -27.10
C ALA A 40 -7.05 -7.62 -26.79
N GLU A 41 -7.17 -8.40 -25.71
CA GLU A 41 -6.20 -9.42 -25.36
C GLU A 41 -6.10 -10.46 -26.48
N ARG A 42 -4.88 -10.92 -26.75
CA ARG A 42 -4.67 -11.99 -27.71
C ARG A 42 -5.18 -13.30 -27.12
N ASP A 43 -5.92 -14.04 -27.93
CA ASP A 43 -6.34 -15.39 -27.59
C ASP A 43 -5.10 -16.30 -27.37
N PRO A 44 -4.92 -16.85 -26.16
CA PRO A 44 -3.76 -17.68 -25.84
C PRO A 44 -3.68 -18.95 -26.72
N GLU A 45 -4.82 -19.45 -27.23
CA GLU A 45 -4.85 -20.64 -28.09
C GLU A 45 -4.34 -20.38 -29.51
N ARG A 46 -4.31 -19.11 -29.94
CA ARG A 46 -3.81 -18.69 -31.27
C ARG A 46 -2.30 -18.41 -31.29
N SER A 47 -1.59 -18.81 -30.24
CA SER A 47 -0.13 -18.67 -30.10
C SER A 47 0.65 -19.95 -30.45
N GLY A 48 -0.05 -21.05 -30.74
CA GLY A 48 0.55 -22.31 -31.15
C GLY A 48 0.72 -22.42 -32.66
N ASP A 49 1.90 -22.93 -33.03
CA ASP A 49 2.35 -23.34 -34.37
C ASP A 49 2.92 -22.23 -35.27
N PHE A 50 4.24 -22.12 -35.31
CA PHE A 50 4.96 -21.42 -36.36
C PHE A 50 6.32 -22.08 -36.60
N ASP A 51 6.43 -22.77 -37.74
CA ASP A 51 7.68 -23.34 -38.25
C ASP A 51 8.50 -22.23 -38.95
N PRO A 52 9.70 -21.87 -38.44
CA PRO A 52 10.54 -20.85 -39.06
C PRO A 52 11.01 -21.19 -40.49
N ASP A 53 10.96 -22.47 -40.88
CA ASP A 53 11.61 -22.96 -42.10
C ASP A 53 10.75 -22.81 -43.37
N GLU A 54 9.44 -22.59 -43.25
CA GLU A 54 8.54 -22.37 -44.40
C GLU A 54 8.59 -20.94 -44.99
N GLU A 55 9.21 -19.97 -44.29
CA GLU A 55 9.07 -18.54 -44.60
C GLU A 55 10.17 -17.94 -45.51
N ILE A 56 11.11 -18.75 -46.01
CA ILE A 56 12.32 -18.26 -46.73
C ILE A 56 12.01 -17.60 -48.09
N ASN A 57 10.78 -17.71 -48.63
CA ASN A 57 10.47 -17.27 -50.00
C ASN A 57 9.81 -15.88 -50.16
N VAL A 58 9.52 -15.10 -49.09
CA VAL A 58 8.90 -13.75 -49.22
C VAL A 58 9.50 -12.72 -48.26
N VAL A 59 10.70 -12.23 -48.60
CA VAL A 59 11.58 -11.41 -47.75
C VAL A 59 10.99 -10.04 -47.31
N GLY A 60 9.95 -9.50 -47.95
CA GLY A 60 9.34 -8.21 -47.57
C GLY A 60 8.15 -8.29 -46.60
N ARG A 61 7.32 -9.34 -46.69
CA ARG A 61 6.12 -9.50 -45.84
C ARG A 61 6.48 -10.12 -44.49
N SER A 62 7.40 -11.09 -44.45
CA SER A 62 7.90 -11.72 -43.21
C SER A 62 8.56 -10.69 -42.28
N ALA A 63 9.46 -9.85 -42.79
CA ALA A 63 10.12 -8.80 -41.98
C ALA A 63 9.10 -7.81 -41.37
N THR A 64 8.10 -7.39 -42.14
CA THR A 64 7.04 -6.49 -41.67
C THR A 64 6.19 -7.16 -40.57
N ASN A 65 5.84 -8.44 -40.74
CA ASN A 65 5.07 -9.20 -39.76
C ASN A 65 5.85 -9.41 -38.45
N ARG A 66 7.15 -9.71 -38.54
CA ARG A 66 8.04 -9.83 -37.38
C ARG A 66 8.19 -8.52 -36.63
N ILE A 67 8.33 -7.39 -37.32
CA ILE A 67 8.40 -6.06 -36.69
C ILE A 67 7.07 -5.73 -35.99
N LYS A 68 5.92 -6.02 -36.61
CA LYS A 68 4.60 -5.86 -35.97
C LYS A 68 4.46 -6.71 -34.72
N ARG A 69 4.91 -7.96 -34.76
CA ARG A 69 4.91 -8.88 -33.62
C ARG A 69 5.81 -8.38 -32.49
N LEU A 70 7.05 -8.00 -32.79
CA LEU A 70 7.99 -7.45 -31.79
C LEU A 70 7.45 -6.17 -31.14
N ARG A 71 6.82 -5.28 -31.94
CA ARG A 71 6.17 -4.08 -31.41
C ARG A 71 4.99 -4.44 -30.50
N TYR A 72 4.16 -5.42 -30.89
CA TYR A 72 3.06 -5.90 -30.06
C TYR A 72 3.55 -6.50 -28.74
N GLU A 73 4.54 -7.39 -28.78
CA GLU A 73 5.14 -8.02 -27.58
C GLU A 73 5.77 -6.96 -26.67
N TYR A 74 6.44 -5.94 -27.22
CA TYR A 74 6.97 -4.82 -26.45
C TYR A 74 5.86 -4.02 -25.75
N HIS A 75 4.79 -3.67 -26.45
CA HIS A 75 3.65 -2.96 -25.85
C HIS A 75 2.88 -3.85 -24.87
N GLU A 76 2.79 -5.16 -25.11
CA GLU A 76 2.22 -6.13 -24.17
C GLU A 76 3.02 -6.20 -22.88
N GLN A 77 4.35 -6.27 -22.97
CA GLN A 77 5.22 -6.22 -21.80
C GLN A 77 5.11 -4.88 -21.07
N ARG A 78 4.99 -3.75 -21.79
CA ARG A 78 4.76 -2.44 -21.19
C ARG A 78 3.42 -2.42 -20.44
N ARG A 79 2.32 -2.82 -21.09
CA ARG A 79 0.97 -2.92 -20.50
C ARG A 79 0.96 -3.79 -19.26
N ALA A 80 1.60 -4.97 -19.32
CA ALA A 80 1.68 -5.87 -18.17
C ALA A 80 2.44 -5.25 -16.99
N LYS A 81 3.49 -4.45 -17.25
CA LYS A 81 4.21 -3.72 -16.19
C LYS A 81 3.38 -2.59 -15.61
N ASP A 82 2.71 -1.81 -16.45
CA ASP A 82 1.86 -0.70 -16.03
C ASP A 82 0.67 -1.22 -15.21
N ASP A 83 0.01 -2.29 -15.66
CA ASP A 83 -1.08 -2.96 -14.94
C ASP A 83 -0.60 -3.51 -13.57
N ALA A 84 0.61 -4.10 -13.53
CA ALA A 84 1.20 -4.59 -12.28
C ALA A 84 1.53 -3.45 -11.30
N MET A 85 2.07 -2.33 -11.81
CA MET A 85 2.35 -1.14 -11.00
C MET A 85 1.07 -0.53 -10.42
N ARG A 86 0.04 -0.35 -11.24
CA ARG A 86 -1.25 0.21 -10.78
C ARG A 86 -1.89 -0.67 -9.72
N LEU A 87 -1.85 -1.98 -9.91
CA LEU A 87 -2.36 -2.93 -8.93
C LEU A 87 -1.55 -2.88 -7.62
N GLN A 88 -0.23 -2.71 -7.70
CA GLN A 88 0.61 -2.53 -6.52
C GLN A 88 0.27 -1.23 -5.79
N GLU A 89 0.09 -0.12 -6.50
CA GLU A 89 -0.31 1.16 -5.92
C GLU A 89 -1.68 1.07 -5.23
N GLU A 90 -2.64 0.42 -5.87
CA GLU A 90 -3.97 0.22 -5.29
C GLU A 90 -3.92 -0.69 -4.05
N ALA A 91 -3.15 -1.77 -4.10
CA ALA A 91 -2.93 -2.65 -2.96
C ALA A 91 -2.26 -1.92 -1.80
N VAL A 92 -1.26 -1.06 -2.06
CA VAL A 92 -0.61 -0.23 -1.04
C VAL A 92 -1.60 0.77 -0.44
N ARG A 93 -2.39 1.45 -1.28
CA ARG A 93 -3.43 2.39 -0.82
C ARG A 93 -4.45 1.68 0.07
N TYR A 94 -4.93 0.52 -0.34
CA TYR A 94 -5.86 -0.30 0.44
C TYR A 94 -5.22 -0.76 1.76
N ALA A 95 -3.97 -1.24 1.74
CA ALA A 95 -3.26 -1.66 2.94
C ALA A 95 -3.06 -0.51 3.94
N GLN A 96 -2.68 0.69 3.45
CA GLN A 96 -2.58 1.89 4.27
C GLN A 96 -3.92 2.26 4.89
N GLN A 97 -4.99 2.14 4.11
CA GLN A 97 -6.35 2.40 4.59
C GLN A 97 -6.75 1.43 5.69
N VAL A 98 -6.61 0.12 5.49
CA VAL A 98 -6.88 -0.90 6.50
C VAL A 98 -6.03 -0.70 7.76
N ALA A 99 -4.75 -0.33 7.61
CA ALA A 99 -3.89 -0.01 8.74
C ALA A 99 -4.41 1.21 9.52
N SER A 100 -4.81 2.28 8.82
CA SER A 100 -5.38 3.48 9.46
C SER A 100 -6.69 3.17 10.19
N GLU A 101 -7.55 2.32 9.61
CA GLU A 101 -8.80 1.90 10.23
C GLU A 101 -8.56 1.05 11.47
N ASN A 102 -7.59 0.14 11.43
CA ASN A 102 -7.20 -0.63 12.61
C ASN A 102 -6.70 0.29 13.74
N VAL A 103 -5.92 1.32 13.43
CA VAL A 103 -5.47 2.30 14.43
C VAL A 103 -6.67 3.07 15.01
N ASN A 104 -7.62 3.50 14.17
CA ASN A 104 -8.83 4.20 14.60
C ASN A 104 -9.76 3.30 15.44
N LEU A 105 -9.92 2.03 15.08
CA LEU A 105 -10.70 1.07 15.85
C LEU A 105 -10.04 0.78 17.20
N LYS A 106 -8.71 0.59 17.23
CA LYS A 106 -7.95 0.42 18.47
C LYS A 106 -8.06 1.66 19.38
N SER A 107 -8.04 2.87 18.82
CA SER A 107 -8.19 4.11 19.62
C SER A 107 -9.62 4.31 20.13
N MET A 108 -10.63 4.02 19.30
CA MET A 108 -12.03 4.05 19.69
C MET A 108 -12.31 3.04 20.81
N LEU A 109 -11.81 1.80 20.68
CA LEU A 109 -11.93 0.76 21.71
C LEU A 109 -11.35 1.22 23.05
N LYS A 110 -10.11 1.76 23.03
CA LYS A 110 -9.47 2.36 24.20
C LYS A 110 -10.31 3.46 24.85
N GLY A 111 -10.90 4.33 24.03
CA GLY A 111 -11.79 5.39 24.47
C GLY A 111 -13.06 4.83 25.14
N THR A 112 -13.72 3.87 24.49
CA THR A 112 -14.97 3.26 25.00
C THR A 112 -14.73 2.49 26.28
N GLU A 113 -13.64 1.73 26.39
CA GLU A 113 -13.31 0.98 27.59
C GLU A 113 -12.99 1.92 28.77
N LYS A 114 -12.29 3.04 28.52
CA LYS A 114 -12.07 4.07 29.54
C LYS A 114 -13.37 4.67 30.05
N VAL A 115 -14.31 4.98 29.15
CA VAL A 115 -15.63 5.51 29.53
C VAL A 115 -16.40 4.48 30.35
N PHE A 116 -16.45 3.24 29.88
CA PHE A 116 -17.11 2.14 30.58
C PHE A 116 -16.54 1.91 31.98
N LEU A 117 -15.22 1.93 32.14
CA LEU A 117 -14.57 1.82 33.45
C LEU A 117 -14.88 3.02 34.35
N SER A 118 -14.94 4.23 33.80
CA SER A 118 -15.34 5.39 34.59
C SER A 118 -16.79 5.30 35.07
N GLU A 119 -17.68 4.75 34.24
CA GLU A 119 -19.08 4.52 34.57
C GLU A 119 -19.23 3.45 35.66
N ILE A 120 -18.54 2.31 35.51
CA ILE A 120 -18.51 1.26 36.55
C ILE A 120 -18.01 1.85 37.86
N LYS A 121 -16.89 2.58 37.86
CA LYS A 121 -16.33 3.20 39.08
C LYS A 121 -17.31 4.17 39.72
N ALA A 122 -17.99 5.00 38.94
CA ALA A 122 -19.00 5.93 39.44
C ALA A 122 -20.19 5.17 40.05
N ARG A 123 -20.65 4.10 39.39
CA ARG A 123 -21.74 3.26 39.88
C ARG A 123 -21.38 2.55 41.17
N THR A 124 -20.25 1.85 41.24
CA THR A 124 -19.81 1.13 42.44
C THR A 124 -19.55 2.07 43.60
N ALA A 125 -19.07 3.29 43.35
CA ALA A 125 -18.92 4.31 44.38
C ALA A 125 -20.29 4.78 44.94
N GLY A 126 -21.31 4.91 44.07
CA GLY A 126 -22.68 5.19 44.47
C GLY A 126 -23.33 4.04 45.24
N ASP A 127 -23.14 2.80 44.79
CA ASP A 127 -23.64 1.60 45.48
C ASP A 127 -23.00 1.47 46.88
N LEU A 128 -21.71 1.80 47.00
CA LEU A 128 -20.99 1.81 48.28
C LEU A 128 -21.50 2.91 49.22
N SER A 129 -21.75 4.12 48.71
CA SER A 129 -22.32 5.20 49.54
C SER A 129 -23.73 4.85 50.01
N GLN A 130 -24.57 4.32 49.11
CA GLN A 130 -25.91 3.88 49.43
C GLN A 130 -25.92 2.74 50.46
N ALA A 131 -25.08 1.72 50.28
CA ALA A 131 -24.97 0.61 51.23
C ALA A 131 -24.46 1.09 52.60
N ARG A 132 -23.55 2.07 52.63
CA ARG A 132 -23.06 2.68 53.87
C ARG A 132 -24.17 3.42 54.62
N ASP A 133 -25.03 4.14 53.90
CA ASP A 133 -26.15 4.85 54.51
C ASP A 133 -27.25 3.88 55.00
N HIS A 134 -27.54 2.81 54.24
CA HIS A 134 -28.42 1.74 54.72
C HIS A 134 -27.90 1.07 55.99
N PHE A 135 -26.59 0.80 56.06
CA PHE A 135 -25.98 0.21 57.25
C PHE A 135 -26.10 1.13 58.48
N LYS A 136 -25.87 2.43 58.31
CA LYS A 136 -26.09 3.42 59.39
C LYS A 136 -27.56 3.47 59.82
N ASN A 137 -28.49 3.53 58.87
CA ASN A 137 -29.92 3.58 59.17
C ASN A 137 -30.40 2.32 59.91
N ALA A 138 -29.89 1.15 59.53
CA ALA A 138 -30.20 -0.11 60.21
C ALA A 138 -29.66 -0.14 61.65
N MET A 139 -28.45 0.39 61.88
CA MET A 139 -27.87 0.57 63.21
C MET A 139 -28.71 1.50 64.09
N GLU A 140 -29.21 2.60 63.52
CA GLU A 140 -30.07 3.56 64.23
C GLU A 140 -31.46 2.99 64.54
N ALA A 141 -32.01 2.15 63.66
CA ALA A 141 -33.29 1.48 63.86
C ALA A 141 -33.24 0.36 64.92
N GLY A 142 -32.05 -0.18 65.22
CA GLY A 142 -31.86 -1.22 66.22
C GLY A 142 -32.43 -2.60 65.85
N ASP A 143 -32.75 -2.82 64.57
CA ASP A 143 -33.24 -4.09 64.05
C ASP A 143 -32.05 -5.00 63.69
N SER A 144 -31.88 -6.11 64.43
CA SER A 144 -30.76 -7.03 64.24
C SER A 144 -30.72 -7.67 62.87
N ASP A 145 -31.88 -7.99 62.28
CA ASP A 145 -31.93 -8.66 60.98
C ASP A 145 -31.60 -7.68 59.86
N ALA A 146 -32.08 -6.44 59.96
CA ALA A 146 -31.75 -5.36 59.03
C ALA A 146 -30.25 -5.01 59.07
N ILE A 147 -29.64 -5.05 60.26
CA ILE A 147 -28.20 -4.81 60.45
C ILE A 147 -27.37 -5.87 59.72
N VAL A 148 -27.69 -7.15 59.87
CA VAL A 148 -26.95 -8.24 59.21
C VAL A 148 -27.06 -8.11 57.69
N GLN A 149 -28.27 -7.87 57.16
CA GLN A 149 -28.47 -7.67 55.73
C GLN A 149 -27.71 -6.45 55.18
N ALA A 150 -27.74 -5.33 55.91
CA ALA A 150 -27.02 -4.13 55.49
C ALA A 150 -25.49 -4.32 55.56
N GLN A 151 -24.98 -5.08 56.53
CA GLN A 151 -23.56 -5.42 56.62
C GLN A 151 -23.10 -6.29 55.45
N GLU A 152 -23.89 -7.29 55.07
CA GLU A 152 -23.62 -8.14 53.90
C GLU A 152 -23.61 -7.31 52.62
N ALA A 153 -24.61 -6.45 52.42
CA ALA A 153 -24.69 -5.56 51.27
C ALA A 153 -23.51 -4.57 51.22
N PHE A 154 -23.11 -3.99 52.35
CA PHE A 154 -21.96 -3.10 52.43
C PHE A 154 -20.64 -3.80 52.10
N ASN A 155 -20.43 -5.02 52.61
CA ASN A 155 -19.23 -5.80 52.30
C ASN A 155 -19.17 -6.16 50.82
N ARG A 156 -20.31 -6.52 50.21
CA ARG A 156 -20.41 -6.77 48.77
C ARG A 156 -20.08 -5.51 47.95
N ALA A 157 -20.67 -4.37 48.31
CA ALA A 157 -20.41 -3.11 47.62
C ALA A 157 -18.94 -2.67 47.75
N GLN A 158 -18.29 -2.92 48.91
CA GLN A 158 -16.85 -2.71 49.05
C GLN A 158 -16.02 -3.61 48.14
N TYR A 159 -16.36 -4.89 48.06
CA TYR A 159 -15.66 -5.82 47.17
C TYR A 159 -15.79 -5.39 45.70
N ASP A 160 -17.01 -5.08 45.26
CA ASP A 160 -17.29 -4.65 43.88
C ASP A 160 -16.54 -3.34 43.53
N ALA A 161 -16.50 -2.38 44.47
CA ALA A 161 -15.72 -1.15 44.30
C ALA A 161 -14.22 -1.43 44.21
N GLY A 162 -13.68 -2.30 45.07
CA GLY A 162 -12.26 -2.68 45.03
C GLY A 162 -11.87 -3.38 43.73
N VAL A 163 -12.73 -4.25 43.20
CA VAL A 163 -12.54 -4.90 41.88
C VAL A 163 -12.55 -3.87 40.76
N ALA A 164 -13.51 -2.94 40.78
CA ALA A 164 -13.60 -1.88 39.77
C ALA A 164 -12.40 -0.93 39.80
N GLU A 165 -11.86 -0.60 40.98
CA GLU A 165 -10.66 0.22 41.13
C GLU A 165 -9.39 -0.48 40.65
N GLY A 166 -9.25 -1.77 40.97
CA GLY A 166 -8.10 -2.60 40.60
C GLY A 166 -8.08 -3.05 39.15
N TYR A 167 -9.21 -2.98 38.43
CA TYR A 167 -9.26 -3.37 37.02
C TYR A 167 -8.46 -2.38 36.16
N GLN A 168 -7.43 -2.89 35.49
CA GLN A 168 -6.67 -2.17 34.47
C GLN A 168 -6.84 -2.88 33.13
N PRO A 169 -7.35 -2.18 32.10
CA PRO A 169 -7.53 -2.76 30.78
C PRO A 169 -6.15 -3.03 30.15
N GLU A 170 -5.91 -4.28 29.78
CA GLU A 170 -4.70 -4.70 29.10
C GLU A 170 -4.87 -4.45 27.60
N PHE A 171 -4.47 -3.27 27.16
CA PHE A 171 -4.44 -3.01 25.72
C PHE A 171 -3.20 -3.69 25.13
N PRO A 172 -3.35 -4.51 24.08
CA PRO A 172 -2.20 -4.98 23.33
C PRO A 172 -1.41 -3.75 22.85
N GLN A 173 -0.23 -3.57 23.44
CA GLN A 173 0.82 -2.70 22.92
C GLN A 173 1.07 -3.18 21.49
N GLY A 174 1.12 -2.23 20.54
CA GLY A 174 0.99 -2.51 19.12
C GLY A 174 1.79 -3.72 18.64
N ASP A 175 1.24 -4.41 17.63
CA ASP A 175 1.97 -5.45 16.89
C ASP A 175 3.40 -4.93 16.64
N PRO A 176 4.44 -5.72 16.97
CA PRO A 176 5.81 -5.27 16.77
C PRO A 176 5.92 -4.75 15.35
N ALA A 177 6.41 -3.52 15.20
CA ALA A 177 6.59 -2.90 13.91
C ALA A 177 7.17 -3.95 12.96
N PRO A 178 6.59 -4.14 11.76
CA PRO A 178 7.12 -5.11 10.82
C PRO A 178 8.62 -4.84 10.73
N PRO A 179 9.49 -5.88 10.86
CA PRO A 179 10.91 -5.67 10.80
C PRO A 179 11.17 -4.86 9.54
N GLN A 180 11.71 -3.64 9.70
CA GLN A 180 12.14 -2.91 8.53
C GLN A 180 13.05 -3.85 7.76
N PRO A 181 12.88 -4.02 6.44
CA PRO A 181 13.85 -4.76 5.66
C PRO A 181 15.18 -4.08 5.92
N ASN A 182 16.02 -4.75 6.68
CA ASN A 182 17.37 -4.33 6.93
C ASN A 182 18.05 -4.47 5.57
N PHE A 183 18.01 -3.40 4.77
CA PHE A 183 18.91 -3.23 3.65
C PHE A 183 20.28 -3.25 4.28
N THR A 184 20.90 -4.42 4.29
CA THR A 184 22.31 -4.57 4.59
C THR A 184 23.04 -3.74 3.53
N PRO A 185 23.65 -2.59 3.86
CA PRO A 185 24.57 -1.99 2.95
C PRO A 185 25.90 -2.71 3.08
N SER A 186 26.68 -2.64 2.01
CA SER A 186 28.08 -3.03 1.93
C SER A 186 28.31 -4.52 1.63
N GLN A 187 28.18 -4.84 0.34
CA GLN A 187 29.26 -5.61 -0.28
C GLN A 187 30.59 -4.90 0.04
N PRO A 188 31.68 -5.62 0.36
CA PRO A 188 32.96 -4.99 0.66
C PRO A 188 33.30 -3.99 -0.45
N VAL A 189 33.52 -2.74 -0.06
CA VAL A 189 33.81 -1.67 -1.00
C VAL A 189 35.12 -2.04 -1.71
N ASP A 190 35.05 -2.18 -3.02
CA ASP A 190 36.21 -2.48 -3.86
C ASP A 190 37.29 -1.41 -3.64
N GLU A 191 38.47 -1.81 -3.17
CA GLU A 191 39.59 -0.90 -2.87
C GLU A 191 39.97 -0.02 -4.07
N LYS A 192 39.80 -0.56 -5.29
CA LYS A 192 40.06 0.17 -6.55
C LYS A 192 39.00 1.23 -6.84
N LEU A 193 37.75 0.94 -6.51
CA LEU A 193 36.66 1.92 -6.62
C LEU A 193 36.89 3.08 -5.66
N GLN A 194 37.35 2.81 -4.43
CA GLN A 194 37.68 3.87 -3.47
C GLN A 194 38.81 4.77 -3.97
N GLY A 195 39.88 4.19 -4.53
CA GLY A 195 40.98 4.94 -5.12
C GLY A 195 40.51 5.86 -6.26
N TRP A 196 39.74 5.31 -7.20
CA TRP A 196 39.21 6.08 -8.32
C TRP A 196 38.25 7.20 -7.89
N LEU A 197 37.39 6.95 -6.89
CA LEU A 197 36.50 7.96 -6.33
C LEU A 197 37.26 9.09 -5.63
N SER A 198 38.37 8.76 -4.95
CA SER A 198 39.22 9.76 -4.30
C SER A 198 39.94 10.67 -5.30
N GLU A 199 40.27 10.15 -6.48
CA GLU A 199 40.87 10.93 -7.57
C GLU A 199 39.81 11.72 -8.38
N ASN A 200 38.54 11.31 -8.30
CA ASN A 200 37.43 11.86 -9.08
C ASN A 200 36.34 12.44 -8.17
N GLU A 201 36.69 13.49 -7.42
CA GLU A 201 35.77 14.17 -6.50
C GLU A 201 34.54 14.80 -7.20
N TRP A 202 34.55 14.94 -8.53
CA TRP A 202 33.40 15.41 -9.31
C TRP A 202 32.29 14.34 -9.46
N PHE A 203 32.57 13.06 -9.17
CA PHE A 203 31.63 11.96 -9.39
C PHE A 203 30.55 11.88 -8.30
N GLY A 204 29.27 11.83 -8.70
CA GLY A 204 28.13 11.63 -7.82
C GLY A 204 26.96 12.58 -8.07
N SER A 205 25.94 12.53 -7.20
CA SER A 205 24.69 13.31 -7.29
C SER A 205 24.50 14.23 -6.07
N GLY A 206 25.48 15.08 -5.79
CA GLY A 206 25.48 16.00 -4.64
C GLY A 206 25.92 17.41 -5.01
N GLU A 207 25.84 18.34 -4.06
CA GLU A 207 26.26 19.73 -4.22
C GLU A 207 27.77 19.79 -4.54
N GLY A 208 28.16 20.51 -5.60
CA GLY A 208 29.54 20.59 -6.07
C GLY A 208 30.02 19.40 -6.94
N LYS A 209 29.14 18.47 -7.31
CA LYS A 209 29.44 17.35 -8.24
C LYS A 209 29.06 17.70 -9.67
N ASP A 210 29.80 17.16 -10.63
CA ASP A 210 29.55 17.37 -12.06
C ASP A 210 28.60 16.27 -12.58
N SER A 211 27.33 16.63 -12.71
CA SER A 211 26.26 15.72 -13.15
C SER A 211 26.45 15.24 -14.60
N GLU A 212 27.07 16.06 -15.45
CA GLU A 212 27.29 15.72 -16.86
C GLU A 212 28.41 14.67 -16.99
N ARG A 213 29.53 14.90 -16.31
CA ARG A 213 30.63 13.92 -16.25
C ARG A 213 30.19 12.64 -15.57
N THR A 214 29.36 12.73 -14.52
CA THR A 214 28.84 11.55 -13.81
C THR A 214 27.92 10.72 -14.71
N SER A 215 26.99 11.36 -15.43
CA SER A 215 26.09 10.67 -16.36
C SER A 215 26.85 10.05 -17.53
N PHE A 216 27.87 10.75 -18.04
CA PHE A 216 28.74 10.22 -19.09
C PHE A 216 29.54 9.02 -18.60
N ALA A 217 30.10 9.05 -17.39
CA ALA A 217 30.81 7.93 -16.80
C ALA A 217 29.90 6.69 -16.65
N TYR A 218 28.63 6.87 -16.28
CA TYR A 218 27.64 5.78 -16.29
C TYR A 218 27.38 5.22 -17.69
N GLY A 219 27.26 6.09 -18.70
CA GLY A 219 27.13 5.63 -20.09
C GLY A 219 28.35 4.84 -20.59
N VAL A 220 29.56 5.28 -20.24
CA VAL A 220 30.79 4.55 -20.58
C VAL A 220 30.90 3.23 -19.82
N HIS A 221 30.45 3.17 -18.56
CA HIS A 221 30.36 1.93 -17.80
C HIS A 221 29.47 0.90 -18.52
N GLU A 222 28.28 1.30 -18.96
CA GLU A 222 27.38 0.40 -19.71
C GLU A 222 28.03 -0.13 -20.99
N ASP A 223 28.75 0.73 -21.72
CA ASP A 223 29.46 0.34 -22.94
C ASP A 223 30.63 -0.61 -22.68
N LEU A 224 31.37 -0.43 -21.58
CA LEU A 224 32.48 -1.30 -21.18
C LEU A 224 31.99 -2.68 -20.71
N VAL A 225 30.92 -2.71 -19.91
CA VAL A 225 30.27 -3.94 -19.46
C VAL A 225 29.71 -4.73 -20.66
N LYS A 226 29.06 -4.05 -21.63
CA LYS A 226 28.61 -4.69 -22.88
C LYS A 226 29.76 -5.27 -23.71
N LYS A 227 30.96 -4.69 -23.62
CA LYS A 227 32.20 -5.19 -24.25
C LYS A 227 32.91 -6.27 -23.43
N GLY A 228 32.35 -6.67 -22.29
CA GLY A 228 32.91 -7.70 -21.40
C GLY A 228 34.05 -7.23 -20.50
N ILE A 229 34.27 -5.91 -20.38
CA ILE A 229 35.27 -5.33 -19.47
C ILE A 229 34.54 -4.93 -18.19
N ASP A 230 34.59 -5.81 -17.19
CA ASP A 230 33.92 -5.63 -15.90
C ASP A 230 34.88 -5.03 -14.86
N PRO A 231 34.47 -4.00 -14.08
CA PRO A 231 35.27 -3.45 -12.99
C PRO A 231 35.72 -4.49 -11.96
N ARG A 232 35.01 -5.62 -11.81
CA ARG A 232 35.32 -6.68 -10.83
C ARG A 232 36.33 -7.71 -11.33
N ILE A 233 36.46 -7.87 -12.65
CA ILE A 233 37.31 -8.90 -13.28
C ILE A 233 38.61 -8.27 -13.77
N GLU A 234 38.54 -7.07 -14.38
CA GLU A 234 39.70 -6.36 -14.95
C GLU A 234 39.73 -4.88 -14.51
N PRO A 235 39.86 -4.56 -13.20
CA PRO A 235 39.74 -3.20 -12.68
C PRO A 235 40.73 -2.21 -13.31
N ASP A 236 42.00 -2.58 -13.44
CA ASP A 236 43.04 -1.69 -13.96
C ASP A 236 42.82 -1.29 -15.43
N LYS A 237 42.23 -2.19 -16.23
CA LYS A 237 41.92 -1.93 -17.64
C LYS A 237 40.61 -1.15 -17.75
N TYR A 238 39.63 -1.48 -16.92
CA TYR A 238 38.35 -0.79 -16.84
C TYR A 238 38.53 0.70 -16.53
N TYR A 239 39.21 1.06 -15.43
CA TYR A 239 39.37 2.47 -15.03
C TYR A 239 40.24 3.26 -16.01
N LYS A 240 41.27 2.65 -16.62
CA LYS A 240 42.06 3.30 -17.69
C LYS A 240 41.21 3.63 -18.92
N HIS A 241 40.31 2.75 -19.33
CA HIS A 241 39.42 3.04 -20.46
C HIS A 241 38.38 4.10 -20.12
N LEU A 242 37.84 4.06 -18.91
CA LEU A 242 36.90 5.06 -18.39
C LEU A 242 37.55 6.45 -18.40
N ASP A 243 38.74 6.59 -17.81
CA ASP A 243 39.44 7.87 -17.70
C ASP A 243 39.90 8.41 -19.06
N ASN A 244 40.39 7.54 -19.96
CA ASN A 244 40.75 7.95 -21.31
C ASN A 244 39.55 8.47 -22.09
N ARG A 245 38.38 7.82 -21.93
CA ARG A 245 37.14 8.23 -22.59
C ARG A 245 36.64 9.55 -22.00
N LEU A 246 36.71 9.70 -20.69
CA LEU A 246 36.33 10.93 -20.00
C LEU A 246 37.22 12.11 -20.42
N ARG A 247 38.55 11.93 -20.45
CA ARG A 247 39.52 12.94 -20.90
C ARG A 247 39.34 13.30 -22.39
N SER A 248 38.91 12.35 -23.22
CA SER A 248 38.66 12.62 -24.64
C SER A 248 37.44 13.50 -24.89
N VAL A 249 36.42 13.43 -24.03
CA VAL A 249 35.15 14.17 -24.17
C VAL A 249 35.16 15.46 -23.37
N PHE A 250 35.87 15.49 -22.24
CA PHE A 250 36.03 16.67 -21.39
C PHE A 250 37.50 17.14 -21.32
N PRO A 251 38.15 17.47 -22.46
CA PRO A 251 39.54 17.93 -22.46
C PRO A 251 39.71 19.30 -21.76
N GLY A 252 38.67 20.13 -21.72
CA GLY A 252 38.68 21.48 -21.11
C GLY A 252 38.30 21.57 -19.63
N LYS A 253 38.24 20.44 -18.90
CA LYS A 253 37.95 20.41 -17.45
C LYS A 253 39.06 19.73 -16.62
N PHE A 254 40.20 19.47 -17.26
CA PHE A 254 41.44 19.00 -16.64
C PHE A 254 42.54 20.07 -16.60
N ASP A 255 42.33 21.19 -17.29
CA ASP A 255 43.08 22.43 -17.11
C ASP A 255 42.09 23.50 -16.64
N ASP A 256 42.45 24.22 -15.58
CA ASP A 256 41.76 25.44 -15.16
C ASP A 256 41.69 26.42 -16.35
N VAL A 257 40.48 26.92 -16.65
CA VAL A 257 40.14 28.33 -16.92
C VAL A 257 38.76 28.39 -17.61
N GLU A 258 37.97 29.34 -17.12
CA GLU A 258 36.67 29.85 -17.59
C GLU A 258 36.43 29.81 -19.11
N SER A 259 35.22 29.39 -19.50
CA SER A 259 34.53 29.80 -20.73
C SER A 259 33.08 29.34 -20.60
N ASP A 260 32.17 30.27 -20.30
CA ASP A 260 31.48 31.18 -21.23
C ASP A 260 30.13 30.57 -21.62
N MET A 261 29.09 31.22 -21.10
CA MET A 261 27.69 30.83 -21.17
C MET A 261 27.16 31.13 -22.58
N GLY A 262 26.74 30.10 -23.30
CA GLY A 262 25.99 30.24 -24.55
C GLY A 262 24.51 29.98 -24.33
N ASP A 263 23.71 31.03 -24.51
CA ASP A 263 22.25 31.07 -24.44
C ASP A 263 21.53 29.98 -25.26
N MET A 264 20.46 29.41 -24.68
CA MET A 264 19.42 28.72 -25.44
C MET A 264 18.04 29.06 -24.87
N GLU A 265 17.23 29.75 -25.68
CA GLU A 265 15.85 30.16 -25.40
C GLU A 265 14.90 28.97 -25.15
N PRO A 266 13.85 29.15 -24.32
CA PRO A 266 12.79 28.15 -24.17
C PRO A 266 11.70 28.28 -25.25
N ALA A 267 11.42 27.19 -25.95
CA ALA A 267 10.28 27.10 -26.88
C ALA A 267 8.95 26.95 -26.12
N ALA A 268 7.95 27.66 -26.63
CA ALA A 268 6.69 28.01 -25.98
C ALA A 268 5.67 26.86 -25.79
N TYR A 269 4.87 27.02 -24.75
CA TYR A 269 3.61 26.33 -24.47
C TYR A 269 2.53 26.61 -25.54
N SER A 270 1.70 25.60 -25.83
CA SER A 270 0.35 25.79 -26.38
C SER A 270 -0.61 24.87 -25.61
N GLN A 271 -1.42 25.44 -24.71
CA GLN A 271 -2.83 25.87 -24.83
C GLN A 271 -3.86 24.73 -24.74
N ALA A 272 -4.68 24.88 -23.71
CA ALA A 272 -5.82 24.04 -23.35
C ALA A 272 -6.95 24.13 -24.37
N SER A 273 -7.75 23.08 -24.46
CA SER A 273 -9.09 23.15 -25.02
C SER A 273 -10.12 22.71 -23.98
N THR A 274 -11.09 23.60 -23.76
CA THR A 274 -12.31 23.42 -22.99
C THR A 274 -13.26 22.49 -23.73
N VAL A 275 -13.76 21.44 -23.07
CA VAL A 275 -15.02 20.78 -23.47
C VAL A 275 -15.86 20.42 -22.24
N VAL A 276 -16.83 21.29 -22.00
CA VAL A 276 -18.26 21.03 -21.72
C VAL A 276 -18.60 19.79 -20.88
N ALA A 277 -19.12 20.06 -19.68
CA ALA A 277 -19.83 19.10 -18.84
C ALA A 277 -21.14 18.63 -19.50
N PRO A 278 -21.45 17.33 -19.51
CA PRO A 278 -22.83 16.88 -19.67
C PRO A 278 -23.56 17.06 -18.34
N ALA A 279 -24.64 17.85 -18.35
CA ALA A 279 -25.59 17.91 -17.27
C ALA A 279 -26.36 16.59 -17.15
N HIS A 280 -25.99 15.73 -16.20
CA HIS A 280 -26.82 14.58 -15.85
C HIS A 280 -27.94 15.00 -14.90
N ARG A 281 -29.16 14.92 -15.42
CA ARG A 281 -30.41 15.04 -14.67
C ARG A 281 -30.56 13.78 -13.82
N SER A 282 -30.66 13.93 -12.50
CA SER A 282 -30.92 12.85 -11.55
C SER A 282 -32.33 12.31 -11.74
N SER A 283 -32.42 11.12 -12.32
CA SER A 283 -33.62 10.27 -12.25
C SER A 283 -33.28 9.10 -11.33
N GLY A 284 -34.08 8.90 -10.28
CA GLY A 284 -33.90 7.87 -9.25
C GLY A 284 -33.74 6.46 -9.81
N ARG A 285 -32.49 6.08 -10.08
CA ARG A 285 -32.04 4.73 -10.42
C ARG A 285 -31.13 4.23 -9.29
N PRO A 286 -31.06 2.91 -9.07
CA PRO A 286 -30.20 2.34 -8.04
C PRO A 286 -28.74 2.77 -8.25
N ARG A 287 -28.00 2.91 -7.15
CA ARG A 287 -26.61 3.41 -7.13
C ARG A 287 -25.73 2.49 -7.99
N LYS A 288 -25.40 2.91 -9.22
CA LYS A 288 -24.40 2.23 -10.05
C LYS A 288 -23.01 2.66 -9.59
N VAL A 289 -22.14 1.69 -9.29
CA VAL A 289 -20.75 1.95 -8.91
C VAL A 289 -19.86 1.52 -10.08
N GLN A 290 -19.04 2.44 -10.56
CA GLN A 290 -18.03 2.13 -11.57
C GLN A 290 -16.76 1.66 -10.85
N LEU A 291 -16.34 0.43 -11.11
CA LEU A 291 -15.06 -0.10 -10.63
C LEU A 291 -14.07 -0.11 -11.80
N THR A 292 -12.83 0.30 -11.53
CA THR A 292 -11.76 0.12 -12.52
C THR A 292 -11.39 -1.36 -12.65
N ARG A 293 -10.75 -1.73 -13.75
CA ARG A 293 -10.25 -3.10 -13.95
C ARG A 293 -9.29 -3.51 -12.83
N THR A 294 -8.42 -2.61 -12.38
CA THR A 294 -7.50 -2.84 -11.25
C THR A 294 -8.26 -3.15 -9.95
N MET A 295 -9.35 -2.43 -9.66
CA MET A 295 -10.22 -2.65 -8.50
C MET A 295 -10.86 -4.04 -8.53
N VAL A 296 -11.31 -4.47 -9.70
CA VAL A 296 -11.91 -5.80 -9.90
C VAL A 296 -10.87 -6.90 -9.71
N ASP A 297 -9.65 -6.70 -10.22
CA ASP A 297 -8.57 -7.69 -10.09
C ASP A 297 -8.01 -7.75 -8.66
N LEU A 298 -7.98 -6.62 -7.95
CA LEU A 298 -7.69 -6.57 -6.52
C LEU A 298 -8.76 -7.34 -5.72
N ALA A 299 -10.04 -7.10 -5.98
CA ALA A 299 -11.14 -7.80 -5.31
C ALA A 299 -11.04 -9.33 -5.50
N LYS A 300 -10.76 -9.79 -6.72
CA LYS A 300 -10.52 -11.23 -7.01
C LYS A 300 -9.35 -11.80 -6.21
N ARG A 301 -8.23 -11.07 -6.12
CA ARG A 301 -7.04 -11.50 -5.35
C ARG A 301 -7.31 -11.56 -3.84
N LEU A 302 -8.14 -10.66 -3.34
CA LEU A 302 -8.59 -10.62 -1.96
C LEU A 302 -9.69 -11.67 -1.66
N GLY A 303 -10.18 -12.39 -2.68
CA GLY A 303 -11.23 -13.39 -2.53
C GLY A 303 -12.63 -12.80 -2.26
N ILE A 304 -12.82 -11.51 -2.51
CA ILE A 304 -14.10 -10.81 -2.32
C ILE A 304 -14.78 -10.57 -3.66
N THR A 305 -16.11 -10.51 -3.67
CA THR A 305 -16.84 -10.18 -4.89
C THR A 305 -16.65 -8.71 -5.27
N PRO A 306 -16.60 -8.35 -6.56
CA PRO A 306 -16.55 -6.94 -6.98
C PRO A 306 -17.69 -6.10 -6.38
N LYS A 307 -18.86 -6.72 -6.16
CA LYS A 307 -19.99 -6.08 -5.47
C LYS A 307 -19.66 -5.70 -4.02
N GLN A 308 -19.07 -6.60 -3.25
CA GLN A 308 -18.66 -6.33 -1.86
C GLN A 308 -17.57 -5.25 -1.78
N TYR A 309 -16.65 -5.22 -2.74
CA TYR A 309 -15.64 -4.16 -2.83
C TYR A 309 -16.28 -2.80 -3.13
N ALA A 310 -17.24 -2.74 -4.06
CA ALA A 310 -18.01 -1.53 -4.35
C ALA A 310 -18.82 -1.03 -3.14
N GLU A 311 -19.45 -1.94 -2.39
CA GLU A 311 -20.18 -1.61 -1.15
C GLU A 311 -19.25 -0.99 -0.10
N GLN A 312 -18.06 -1.56 0.06
CA GLN A 312 -17.05 -1.05 0.98
C GLN A 312 -16.55 0.35 0.56
N LEU A 313 -16.24 0.57 -0.72
CA LEU A 313 -15.87 1.89 -1.23
C LEU A 313 -16.96 2.94 -0.98
N LEU A 314 -18.23 2.60 -1.21
CA LEU A 314 -19.35 3.51 -0.93
C LEU A 314 -19.47 3.85 0.56
N LYS A 315 -19.27 2.86 1.43
CA LYS A 315 -19.29 3.05 2.88
C LYS A 315 -18.18 4.01 3.33
N GLU A 316 -17.00 3.88 2.73
CA GLU A 316 -15.84 4.73 3.02
C GLU A 316 -16.03 6.16 2.51
N ASP A 317 -16.54 6.33 1.29
CA ASP A 317 -16.89 7.64 0.75
C ASP A 317 -17.96 8.33 1.61
N SER A 318 -18.95 7.58 2.09
CA SER A 318 -19.98 8.13 3.00
C SER A 318 -19.44 8.51 4.38
N ARG A 319 -18.33 7.91 4.82
CA ARG A 319 -17.68 8.21 6.11
C ARG A 319 -16.70 9.38 6.03
N ARG A 320 -16.23 9.73 4.83
CA ARG A 320 -15.31 10.86 4.58
C ARG A 320 -16.02 12.22 4.45
N VAL A 321 -17.33 12.24 4.23
CA VAL A 321 -18.17 13.45 4.16
C VAL A 321 -18.73 13.78 5.54
#